data_AF-A0A707YT82-F1
#
_entry.id   AF-A0A707YT82-F1
#
_cell.length_a   1.000
_cell.length_b   1.000
_cell.length_c   1.000
_cell.angle_alpha   90.00
_cell.angle_beta   90.00
_cell.angle_gamma   90.00
#
_symmetry.space_group_name_H-M   'P 1'
#
loop_
_entity.id
_entity.type
_entity.pdbx_description
1 polymer ?
#
loop_
_entity_poly.entity_id
_entity_poly.type
_entity_poly.pdbx_seq_one_letter_code
_entity_poly.pdbx_strand_id
1 'polypeptide(L)'
;MKAQYLLPGFIWLPDKDSGRKAYMLKLDKELKNHFSYVESKQNKQRGYHQGEFSKGSALALYISRYLGDGIYTSDAPDILDMFFEASEAHGRRSDIIYLLIVTDGKIVAGTDIIVKRELFDFFIQQIADTKYSHLNIRAFTTEDLFELNRKYISDMVSENKHSNIMLGLILMIFLILCGGGLAWFILMP
;
A
#
# COMPACT_ATOMS: atom_id res chain seq x y z
N MET A 1 -22.50 8.18 -0.18
CA MET A 1 -21.04 8.44 -0.32
C MET A 1 -20.31 7.14 0.01
N LYS A 2 -19.62 6.53 -0.97
CA LYS A 2 -18.77 5.35 -0.70
C LYS A 2 -17.53 5.84 0.04
N ALA A 3 -17.31 5.36 1.26
CA ALA A 3 -16.02 5.51 1.91
C ALA A 3 -14.99 4.77 1.05
N GLN A 4 -14.12 5.50 0.36
CA GLN A 4 -12.97 4.93 -0.33
C GLN A 4 -11.89 4.71 0.72
N TYR A 5 -11.50 3.46 0.92
CA TYR A 5 -10.52 3.09 1.94
C TYR A 5 -9.11 2.91 1.36
N LEU A 6 -9.02 2.69 0.05
CA LEU A 6 -7.76 2.53 -0.66
C LEU A 6 -7.41 3.80 -1.41
N LEU A 7 -6.27 4.38 -1.06
CA LEU A 7 -5.77 5.63 -1.60
C LEU A 7 -4.61 5.36 -2.56
N PRO A 8 -4.59 5.95 -3.77
CA PRO A 8 -3.42 5.89 -4.65
C PRO A 8 -2.43 7.03 -4.32
N GLY A 9 -1.34 7.14 -5.09
CA GLY A 9 -0.45 8.31 -5.01
C GLY A 9 0.60 8.26 -3.91
N PHE A 10 0.99 7.06 -3.47
CA PHE A 10 2.02 6.91 -2.45
C PHE A 10 3.42 7.03 -3.07
N ILE A 11 4.33 7.66 -2.34
CA ILE A 11 5.75 7.73 -2.70
C ILE A 11 6.42 6.44 -2.24
N TRP A 12 6.88 5.64 -3.21
CA TRP A 12 7.58 4.38 -2.98
C TRP A 12 9.09 4.57 -3.09
N LEU A 13 9.82 4.10 -2.08
CA LEU A 13 11.29 4.16 -2.09
C LEU A 13 11.88 2.90 -2.75
N PRO A 14 13.02 3.04 -3.46
CA PRO A 14 13.74 1.90 -4.01
C PRO A 14 14.36 1.03 -2.91
N ASP A 15 14.73 -0.19 -3.25
CA ASP A 15 15.40 -1.10 -2.32
C ASP A 15 16.73 -0.53 -1.80
N LYS A 16 16.98 -0.79 -0.51
CA LYS A 16 18.14 -0.30 0.26
C LYS A 16 19.48 -0.83 -0.25
N ASP A 17 19.46 -1.82 -1.13
CA ASP A 17 20.65 -2.45 -1.73
C ASP A 17 21.15 -1.71 -2.97
N SER A 18 20.44 -0.68 -3.43
CA SER A 18 21.02 0.30 -4.34
C SER A 18 22.22 0.98 -3.64
N GLY A 19 23.37 1.11 -4.32
CA GLY A 19 24.68 1.48 -3.75
C GLY A 19 24.81 2.84 -3.02
N ARG A 20 23.70 3.45 -2.59
CA ARG A 20 23.59 4.72 -1.85
C ARG A 20 22.81 4.55 -0.53
N LYS A 21 23.12 3.49 0.22
CA LYS A 21 22.45 3.13 1.49
C LYS A 21 22.34 4.29 2.49
N ALA A 22 23.40 5.08 2.66
CA ALA A 22 23.40 6.23 3.59
C ALA A 22 22.42 7.35 3.17
N TYR A 23 22.38 7.67 1.87
CA TYR A 23 21.43 8.65 1.34
C TYR A 23 19.99 8.15 1.49
N MET A 24 19.73 6.88 1.18
CA MET A 24 18.39 6.29 1.32
C MET A 24 17.91 6.25 2.77
N LEU A 25 18.81 5.99 3.73
CA LEU A 25 18.48 6.09 5.15
C LEU A 25 18.14 7.52 5.57
N LYS A 26 18.86 8.52 5.05
CA LYS A 26 18.56 9.92 5.30
C LYS A 26 17.20 10.30 4.70
N LEU A 27 16.93 9.92 3.47
CA LEU A 27 15.66 10.16 2.79
C LEU A 27 14.47 9.49 3.52
N ASP A 28 14.62 8.22 3.94
CA ASP A 28 13.61 7.49 4.73
C ASP A 28 13.32 8.21 6.05
N LYS A 29 14.35 8.75 6.71
CA LYS A 29 14.20 9.52 7.94
C LYS A 29 13.45 10.84 7.70
N GLU A 30 13.83 11.60 6.68
CA GLU A 30 13.15 12.86 6.34
C GLU A 30 11.68 12.62 5.99
N LEU A 31 11.39 11.61 5.16
CA LEU A 31 10.01 11.30 4.78
C LEU A 31 9.17 10.89 6.00
N LYS A 32 9.69 10.08 6.92
CA LYS A 32 8.96 9.73 8.15
C LYS A 32 8.63 10.91 9.05
N ASN A 33 9.43 11.97 9.02
CA ASN A 33 9.20 13.15 9.85
C ASN A 33 8.08 14.04 9.28
N HIS A 34 7.78 13.91 7.99
CA HIS A 34 6.86 14.80 7.27
C HIS A 34 5.65 14.10 6.63
N PHE A 35 5.69 12.78 6.51
CA PHE A 35 4.69 11.98 5.80
C PHE A 35 4.21 10.82 6.66
N SER A 36 2.92 10.51 6.55
CA SER A 36 2.38 9.24 7.04
C SER A 36 2.84 8.12 6.12
N TYR A 37 2.92 6.88 6.62
CA TYR A 37 3.32 5.75 5.78
C TYR A 37 2.52 4.48 6.06
N VAL A 38 2.39 3.65 5.03
CA VAL A 38 2.01 2.24 5.14
C VAL A 38 3.24 1.37 4.95
N GLU A 39 3.27 0.23 5.61
CA GLU A 39 4.31 -0.78 5.43
C GLU A 39 3.68 -2.11 4.98
N SER A 40 4.19 -2.67 3.88
CA SER A 40 3.84 -4.02 3.44
C SER A 40 4.28 -5.04 4.49
N LYS A 41 3.32 -5.84 4.97
CA LYS A 41 3.61 -6.92 5.93
C LYS A 41 4.50 -8.01 5.34
N GLN A 42 4.44 -8.23 4.03
CA GLN A 42 5.14 -9.32 3.32
C GLN A 42 6.62 -9.00 3.07
N ASN A 43 6.93 -7.78 2.63
CA ASN A 43 8.28 -7.44 2.16
C ASN A 43 8.86 -6.17 2.80
N LYS A 44 8.17 -5.58 3.78
CA LYS A 44 8.61 -4.39 4.52
C LYS A 44 8.83 -3.14 3.67
N GLN A 45 8.33 -3.14 2.43
CA GLN A 45 8.33 -1.95 1.60
C GLN A 45 7.39 -0.90 2.19
N ARG A 46 7.82 0.37 2.16
CA ARG A 46 7.06 1.50 2.66
C ARG A 46 6.60 2.40 1.52
N GLY A 47 5.34 2.80 1.61
CA GLY A 47 4.76 3.87 0.79
C GLY A 47 4.45 5.06 1.69
N TYR A 48 4.85 6.25 1.27
CA TYR A 48 4.67 7.50 2.01
C TYR A 48 3.54 8.34 1.39
N HIS A 49 2.71 8.96 2.22
CA HIS A 49 1.58 9.78 1.79
C HIS A 49 1.60 11.13 2.48
N GLN A 50 1.29 12.19 1.73
CA GLN A 50 1.27 13.55 2.24
C GLN A 50 -0.05 13.79 2.98
N GLY A 51 0.02 14.02 4.29
CA GLY A 51 -1.15 14.20 5.15
C GLY A 51 -1.39 13.02 6.10
N GLU A 52 -2.48 13.11 6.86
CA GLU A 52 -2.92 12.04 7.76
C GLU A 52 -3.97 11.18 7.06
N PHE A 53 -3.74 9.87 6.96
CA PHE A 53 -4.78 8.92 6.55
C PHE A 53 -5.13 8.04 7.76
N SER A 54 -6.23 8.35 8.44
CA SER A 54 -6.59 7.68 9.70
C SER A 54 -7.33 6.35 9.51
N LYS A 55 -7.91 6.10 8.33
CA LYS A 55 -8.81 4.95 8.08
C LYS A 55 -8.67 4.32 6.69
N GLY A 56 -7.46 4.25 6.15
CA GLY A 56 -7.23 3.69 4.81
C GLY A 56 -5.89 2.97 4.66
N SER A 57 -5.63 2.46 3.46
CA SER A 57 -4.34 1.89 3.06
C SER A 57 -3.99 2.27 1.63
N ALA A 58 -2.77 1.97 1.20
CA ALA A 58 -2.37 2.24 -0.17
C ALA A 58 -3.02 1.24 -1.13
N LEU A 59 -3.64 1.77 -2.19
CA LEU A 59 -4.20 0.99 -3.30
C LEU A 59 -3.16 0.06 -3.92
N ALA A 60 -1.94 0.58 -4.13
CA ALA A 60 -0.83 -0.16 -4.72
C ALA A 60 -0.52 -1.47 -3.96
N LEU A 61 -0.58 -1.48 -2.62
CA LEU A 61 -0.36 -2.69 -1.83
C LEU A 61 -1.43 -3.75 -2.07
N TYR A 62 -2.68 -3.33 -2.26
CA TYR A 62 -3.79 -4.23 -2.55
C TYR A 62 -3.73 -4.77 -3.97
N ILE A 63 -3.36 -3.94 -4.94
CA ILE A 63 -3.08 -4.38 -6.31
C ILE A 63 -1.97 -5.44 -6.29
N SER A 64 -0.84 -5.13 -5.64
CA SER A 64 0.28 -6.07 -5.54
C SER A 64 -0.11 -7.40 -4.89
N ARG A 65 -0.88 -7.36 -3.79
CA ARG A 65 -1.26 -8.55 -3.05
C ARG A 65 -2.27 -9.44 -3.77
N TYR A 66 -3.25 -8.87 -4.47
CA TYR A 66 -4.38 -9.63 -5.01
C TYR A 66 -4.38 -9.77 -6.53
N LEU A 67 -3.80 -8.82 -7.26
CA LEU A 67 -3.70 -8.85 -8.72
C LEU A 67 -2.30 -9.29 -9.20
N GLY A 68 -1.30 -9.14 -8.33
CA GLY A 68 0.08 -9.59 -8.57
C GLY A 68 0.89 -8.65 -9.45
N ASP A 69 1.98 -9.17 -10.00
CA ASP A 69 2.92 -8.41 -10.83
C ASP A 69 2.29 -7.98 -12.16
N GLY A 70 2.65 -6.78 -12.61
CA GLY A 70 2.09 -6.18 -13.82
C GLY A 70 2.28 -4.66 -13.89
N ILE A 71 1.99 -4.10 -15.07
CA ILE A 71 1.90 -2.67 -15.31
C ILE A 71 0.42 -2.32 -15.32
N TYR A 72 -0.06 -1.67 -14.28
CA TYR A 72 -1.47 -1.31 -14.11
C TYR A 72 -1.69 0.13 -14.58
N THR A 73 -2.72 0.31 -15.40
CA THR A 73 -3.04 1.58 -16.03
C THR A 73 -4.51 1.89 -15.91
N SER A 74 -4.89 3.15 -15.71
CA SER A 74 -6.31 3.51 -15.68
C SER A 74 -6.54 4.94 -16.15
N ASP A 75 -7.51 5.12 -17.04
CA ASP A 75 -8.09 6.41 -17.39
C ASP A 75 -9.54 6.54 -16.88
N ALA A 76 -9.96 5.64 -15.98
CA ALA A 76 -11.30 5.67 -15.41
C ALA A 76 -11.48 6.89 -14.49
N PRO A 77 -12.53 7.71 -14.68
CA PRO A 77 -12.74 8.93 -13.90
C PRO A 77 -12.75 8.70 -12.39
N ASP A 78 -13.39 7.64 -11.92
CA ASP A 78 -13.47 7.32 -10.49
C ASP A 78 -12.10 7.08 -9.84
N ILE A 79 -11.13 6.60 -10.62
CA ILE A 79 -9.77 6.34 -10.16
C ILE A 79 -8.93 7.62 -10.20
N LEU A 80 -9.04 8.38 -11.29
CA LEU A 80 -8.34 9.65 -11.43
C LEU A 80 -8.81 10.66 -10.37
N ASP A 81 -10.09 10.69 -10.06
CA ASP A 81 -10.69 11.58 -9.06
C ASP A 81 -10.16 11.32 -7.63
N MET A 82 -9.60 10.14 -7.36
CA MET A 82 -8.93 9.86 -6.07
C MET A 82 -7.62 10.64 -5.88
N PHE A 83 -7.01 11.15 -6.95
CA PHE A 83 -5.79 11.97 -6.89
C PHE A 83 -6.07 13.46 -6.74
N PHE A 84 -7.22 13.91 -7.21
CA PHE A 84 -7.59 15.32 -7.25
C PHE A 84 -8.73 15.55 -6.26
N GLU A 85 -8.43 15.66 -4.96
CA GLU A 85 -9.42 16.12 -4.00
C GLU A 85 -10.01 17.45 -4.48
N ALA A 86 -11.25 17.41 -4.97
CA ALA A 86 -12.12 18.56 -5.28
C ALA A 86 -11.42 19.81 -5.85
N SER A 87 -10.45 19.66 -6.76
CA SER A 87 -9.76 20.79 -7.39
C SER A 87 -10.35 21.05 -8.77
N GLU A 88 -10.86 22.28 -8.98
CA GLU A 88 -11.45 22.78 -10.23
C GLU A 88 -10.46 22.88 -11.41
N ALA A 89 -9.41 22.08 -11.44
CA ALA A 89 -8.52 21.97 -12.60
C ALA A 89 -9.10 20.93 -13.57
N HIS A 90 -10.17 21.29 -14.28
CA HIS A 90 -10.68 20.56 -15.45
C HIS A 90 -9.70 20.71 -16.63
N GLY A 91 -8.48 20.18 -16.48
CA GLY A 91 -7.72 19.70 -17.63
C GLY A 91 -8.54 18.62 -18.34
N ARG A 92 -8.36 18.46 -19.65
CA ARG A 92 -9.06 17.43 -20.43
C ARG A 92 -8.66 16.05 -19.89
N ARG A 93 -9.43 15.51 -18.93
CA ARG A 93 -9.23 14.18 -18.30
C ARG A 93 -8.86 13.05 -19.27
N SER A 94 -9.23 13.19 -20.55
CA SER A 94 -8.82 12.30 -21.65
C SER A 94 -7.31 12.16 -21.88
N ASP A 95 -6.49 13.13 -21.44
CA ASP A 95 -5.05 13.18 -21.71
C ASP A 95 -4.16 12.66 -20.58
N ILE A 96 -4.75 12.19 -19.47
CA ILE A 96 -4.03 11.65 -18.33
C ILE A 96 -4.34 10.17 -18.11
N ILE A 97 -3.39 9.47 -17.48
CA ILE A 97 -3.49 8.05 -17.15
C ILE A 97 -2.79 7.79 -15.81
N TYR A 98 -3.42 6.97 -14.97
CA TYR A 98 -2.79 6.38 -13.81
C TYR A 98 -1.78 5.32 -14.25
N LEU A 99 -0.59 5.31 -13.64
CA LEU A 99 0.46 4.33 -13.88
C LEU A 99 0.97 3.75 -12.57
N LEU A 100 0.95 2.43 -12.46
CA LEU A 100 1.54 1.66 -11.37
C LEU A 100 2.29 0.47 -11.94
N ILE A 101 3.51 0.22 -11.45
CA ILE A 101 4.26 -0.99 -11.82
C ILE A 101 4.51 -1.82 -10.57
N VAL A 102 4.14 -3.09 -10.64
CA VAL A 102 4.38 -4.10 -9.61
C VAL A 102 5.27 -5.20 -10.17
N THR A 103 6.34 -5.52 -9.45
CA THR A 103 7.30 -6.56 -9.81
C THR A 103 7.83 -7.22 -8.54
N ASP A 104 7.94 -8.54 -8.53
CA ASP A 104 8.41 -9.31 -7.37
C ASP A 104 7.60 -8.99 -6.09
N GLY A 105 6.31 -8.71 -6.25
CA GLY A 105 5.42 -8.29 -5.16
C GLY A 105 5.77 -6.92 -4.54
N LYS A 106 6.60 -6.11 -5.20
CA LYS A 106 7.00 -4.75 -4.77
C LYS A 106 6.51 -3.71 -5.76
N ILE A 107 6.22 -2.52 -5.24
CA ILE A 107 5.86 -1.36 -6.04
C ILE A 107 7.14 -0.69 -6.55
N VAL A 108 7.23 -0.42 -7.85
CA VAL A 108 8.39 0.25 -8.41
C VAL A 108 8.38 1.72 -8.01
N ALA A 109 9.52 2.21 -7.51
CA ALA A 109 9.70 3.62 -7.15
C ALA A 109 9.47 4.53 -8.36
N GLY A 110 8.80 5.67 -8.14
CA GLY A 110 8.42 6.60 -9.22
C GLY A 110 7.19 6.16 -10.02
N THR A 111 6.49 5.11 -9.59
CA THR A 111 5.17 4.73 -10.08
C THR A 111 4.11 4.98 -9.00
N ASP A 112 2.85 4.61 -9.24
CA ASP A 112 1.69 5.00 -8.43
C ASP A 112 1.34 6.49 -8.60
N ILE A 113 1.29 6.94 -9.86
CA ILE A 113 1.19 8.36 -10.23
C ILE A 113 0.21 8.59 -11.38
N ILE A 114 -0.24 9.84 -11.53
CA ILE A 114 -0.90 10.30 -12.76
C ILE A 114 0.14 10.91 -13.69
N VAL A 115 0.12 10.50 -14.95
CA VAL A 115 0.98 11.03 -16.01
C VAL A 115 0.16 11.41 -17.24
N LYS A 116 0.72 12.27 -18.10
CA LYS A 116 0.13 12.52 -19.42
C LYS A 116 0.27 11.28 -20.30
N ARG A 117 -0.70 11.05 -21.18
CA ARG A 117 -0.74 9.91 -22.10
C ARG A 117 0.51 9.84 -22.99
N GLU A 118 0.98 10.98 -23.51
CA GLU A 118 2.22 11.04 -24.29
C GLU A 118 3.45 10.56 -23.49
N LEU A 119 3.54 10.94 -22.22
CA LEU A 119 4.63 10.52 -21.34
C LEU A 119 4.50 9.04 -20.96
N PHE A 120 3.27 8.55 -20.78
CA PHE A 120 3.00 7.13 -20.60
C PHE A 120 3.45 6.31 -21.80
N ASP A 121 3.07 6.70 -23.02
CA ASP A 121 3.47 6.00 -24.24
C ASP A 121 5.00 5.93 -24.37
N PHE A 122 5.68 7.04 -24.04
CA PHE A 122 7.14 7.08 -23.95
C PHE A 122 7.67 6.10 -22.90
N PHE A 123 7.12 6.06 -21.68
CA PHE A 123 7.56 5.11 -20.66
C PHE A 123 7.35 3.65 -21.06
N ILE A 124 6.22 3.31 -21.68
CA ILE A 124 5.96 1.95 -22.15
C ILE A 124 6.97 1.53 -23.22
N GLN A 125 7.30 2.42 -24.16
CA GLN A 125 8.34 2.15 -25.15
C GLN A 125 9.70 1.91 -24.50
N GLN A 126 10.08 2.72 -23.51
CA GLN A 126 11.34 2.53 -22.79
C GLN A 126 11.35 1.25 -21.95
N ILE A 127 10.20 0.82 -21.41
CA ILE A 127 10.08 -0.39 -20.59
C ILE A 127 10.29 -1.67 -21.42
N ALA A 128 9.93 -1.65 -22.71
CA ALA A 128 9.99 -2.80 -23.61
C ALA A 128 11.38 -3.47 -23.67
N ASP A 129 12.46 -2.70 -23.48
CA ASP A 129 13.85 -3.19 -23.52
C ASP A 129 14.50 -3.29 -22.12
N THR A 130 13.70 -3.25 -21.05
CA THR A 130 14.20 -3.28 -19.66
C THR A 130 13.90 -4.60 -18.98
N LYS A 131 14.34 -4.71 -17.71
CA LYS A 131 13.99 -5.82 -16.82
C LYS A 131 12.48 -6.00 -16.60
N TYR A 132 11.65 -5.02 -16.93
CA TYR A 132 10.19 -5.07 -16.77
C TYR A 132 9.45 -5.51 -18.04
N SER A 133 10.16 -5.82 -19.12
CA SER A 133 9.58 -6.21 -20.43
C SER A 133 8.69 -7.45 -20.39
N HIS A 134 8.88 -8.33 -19.40
CA HIS A 134 8.07 -9.52 -19.18
C HIS A 134 6.73 -9.23 -18.49
N LEU A 135 6.51 -8.02 -17.98
CA LEU A 135 5.28 -7.65 -17.27
C LEU A 135 4.15 -7.36 -18.25
N ASN A 136 2.97 -7.90 -17.95
CA ASN A 136 1.77 -7.62 -18.72
C ASN A 136 1.22 -6.23 -18.38
N ILE A 137 0.83 -5.47 -19.40
CA ILE A 137 0.07 -4.23 -19.25
C ILE A 137 -1.40 -4.59 -19.05
N ARG A 138 -2.00 -4.06 -17.98
CA ARG A 138 -3.38 -4.35 -17.57
C ARG A 138 -4.12 -3.04 -17.34
N ALA A 139 -5.36 -2.98 -17.84
CA ALA A 139 -6.28 -1.93 -17.47
C ALA A 139 -6.80 -2.22 -16.05
N PHE A 140 -6.71 -1.22 -15.17
CA PHE A 140 -7.26 -1.25 -13.81
C PHE A 140 -8.59 -0.51 -13.82
N THR A 141 -9.66 -1.28 -13.64
CA THR A 141 -11.04 -0.83 -13.83
C THR A 141 -11.67 -0.35 -12.52
N THR A 142 -12.81 0.34 -12.63
CA THR A 142 -13.61 0.71 -11.46
C THR A 142 -14.12 -0.54 -10.72
N GLU A 143 -14.42 -1.61 -11.44
CA GLU A 143 -14.80 -2.91 -10.86
C GLU A 143 -13.68 -3.47 -9.98
N ASP A 144 -12.44 -3.47 -10.47
CA ASP A 144 -11.27 -3.91 -9.71
C ASP A 144 -11.12 -3.09 -8.42
N LEU A 145 -11.29 -1.76 -8.50
CA LEU A 145 -11.25 -0.89 -7.33
C LEU A 145 -12.32 -1.27 -6.30
N PHE A 146 -13.55 -1.58 -6.73
CA PHE A 146 -14.60 -2.03 -5.80
C PHE A 146 -14.27 -3.38 -5.18
N GLU A 147 -13.72 -4.31 -5.95
CA GLU A 147 -13.29 -5.61 -5.45
C GLU A 147 -12.20 -5.47 -4.38
N LEU A 148 -11.19 -4.65 -4.65
CA LEU A 148 -10.09 -4.41 -3.72
C LEU A 148 -10.56 -3.70 -2.45
N ASN A 149 -11.48 -2.74 -2.55
CA ASN A 149 -12.10 -2.13 -1.35
C ASN A 149 -12.88 -3.16 -0.52
N ARG A 150 -13.62 -4.09 -1.16
CA ARG A 150 -14.28 -5.19 -0.43
C ARG A 150 -13.25 -6.07 0.29
N LYS A 151 -12.14 -6.41 -0.38
CA LYS A 151 -11.06 -7.20 0.22
C LYS A 151 -10.43 -6.46 1.41
N TYR A 152 -10.20 -5.15 1.30
CA TYR A 152 -9.72 -4.32 2.40
C TYR A 152 -10.61 -4.42 3.64
N ILE A 153 -11.92 -4.25 3.46
CA ILE A 153 -12.88 -4.36 4.58
C ILE A 153 -12.83 -5.76 5.19
N SER A 154 -12.81 -6.81 4.37
CA SER A 154 -12.70 -8.20 4.84
C SER A 154 -11.42 -8.44 5.65
N ASP A 155 -10.29 -7.96 5.15
CA ASP A 155 -8.99 -8.08 5.79
C ASP A 155 -8.97 -7.35 7.13
N MET A 156 -9.46 -6.11 7.19
CA MET A 156 -9.59 -5.36 8.44
C MET A 156 -10.41 -6.10 9.49
N VAL A 157 -11.55 -6.69 9.10
CA VAL A 157 -12.38 -7.48 10.02
C VAL A 157 -11.63 -8.71 10.53
N SER A 158 -10.91 -9.40 9.65
CA SER A 158 -10.14 -10.59 10.01
C SER A 158 -8.97 -10.28 10.96
N GLU A 159 -8.26 -9.17 10.73
CA GLU A 159 -7.13 -8.74 11.57
C GLU A 159 -7.61 -8.37 12.98
N ASN A 160 -8.72 -7.63 13.08
CA ASN A 160 -9.34 -7.31 14.37
C ASN A 160 -9.76 -8.57 15.13
N LYS A 161 -10.32 -9.56 14.44
CA LYS A 161 -10.70 -10.84 15.05
C LYS A 161 -9.48 -11.60 15.59
N HIS A 162 -8.39 -11.69 14.82
CA HIS A 162 -7.16 -12.36 15.25
C HIS A 162 -6.49 -11.65 16.43
N SER A 163 -6.45 -10.32 16.41
CA SER A 163 -5.89 -9.51 17.51
C SER A 163 -6.63 -9.75 18.83
N ASN A 164 -7.97 -9.78 18.79
CA ASN A 164 -8.79 -10.00 19.98
C ASN A 164 -8.60 -11.42 20.56
N ILE A 165 -8.46 -12.44 19.70
CA ILE A 165 -8.18 -13.81 20.14
C ILE A 165 -6.80 -13.90 20.80
N MET A 166 -5.77 -13.26 20.23
CA MET A 166 -4.42 -13.26 20.77
C MET A 166 -4.36 -12.56 22.15
N LEU A 167 -5.03 -11.40 22.29
CA LEU A 167 -5.13 -10.71 23.58
C LEU A 167 -5.83 -11.57 24.64
N GLY A 168 -6.91 -12.26 24.28
CA GLY A 168 -7.61 -13.19 25.17
C GLY A 168 -6.71 -14.34 25.63
N LEU A 169 -5.93 -14.93 24.72
CA LEU A 169 -4.95 -15.98 25.03
C LEU A 169 -3.84 -15.50 25.97
N ILE A 170 -3.26 -14.32 25.70
CA ILE A 170 -2.22 -13.73 26.55
C ILE A 170 -2.75 -13.47 27.95
N LEU A 171 -3.97 -12.92 28.07
CA LEU A 171 -4.61 -12.66 29.36
C LEU A 171 -4.86 -13.95 30.14
N MET A 172 -5.35 -15.00 29.47
CA MET A 172 -5.55 -16.32 30.08
C MET A 172 -4.24 -16.91 30.61
N ILE A 173 -3.18 -16.89 29.79
CA ILE A 173 -1.85 -17.40 30.19
C ILE A 173 -1.31 -16.60 31.38
N PHE A 174 -1.43 -15.27 31.35
CA PHE A 174 -1.01 -14.40 32.45
C PHE A 174 -1.76 -14.70 33.75
N LEU A 175 -3.08 -14.88 33.69
CA LEU A 175 -3.90 -15.23 34.85
C LEU A 175 -3.54 -16.61 35.42
N ILE A 176 -3.24 -17.60 34.57
CA ILE A 176 -2.79 -18.93 35.00
C ILE A 176 -1.41 -18.84 35.67
N LEU A 177 -0.47 -18.05 35.13
CA LEU A 177 0.85 -17.85 35.71
C LEU A 177 0.80 -17.10 37.05
N CYS A 178 0.01 -16.04 37.14
CA CYS A 178 -0.18 -15.30 38.39
C CYS A 178 -0.93 -16.14 39.43
N GLY A 179 -1.99 -16.84 39.05
CA GLY A 179 -2.77 -17.70 39.94
C GLY A 179 -1.99 -18.93 40.42
N GLY A 180 -1.26 -19.59 39.51
CA GLY A 180 -0.41 -20.73 39.84
C GLY A 180 0.81 -20.34 40.68
N GLY A 181 1.44 -19.21 40.36
CA GLY A 181 2.55 -18.66 41.14
C GLY A 181 2.13 -18.22 42.56
N LEU A 182 0.98 -17.54 42.69
CA LEU A 182 0.44 -17.16 44.00
C LEU A 182 0.01 -18.38 44.82
N ALA A 183 -0.60 -19.38 44.20
CA ALA A 183 -0.94 -20.63 44.89
C ALA A 183 0.30 -21.37 45.40
N TRP A 184 1.38 -21.44 44.61
CA TRP A 184 2.66 -22.03 45.05
C TRP A 184 3.32 -21.24 46.18
N PHE A 185 3.28 -19.91 46.14
CA PHE A 185 3.82 -19.05 47.22
C PHE A 185 3.04 -19.16 48.53
N ILE A 186 1.73 -19.45 48.48
CA ILE A 186 0.89 -19.63 49.69
C ILE A 186 1.02 -21.06 50.25
N LEU A 187 1.36 -22.04 49.41
CA LEU A 187 1.47 -23.47 49.79
C LEU A 187 2.88 -23.95 50.10
N MET A 188 3.93 -23.14 49.90
CA MET A 188 5.28 -23.43 50.41
C MET A 188 5.41 -22.90 51.85
N PRO A 189 5.50 -23.77 52.88
CA PRO A 189 5.76 -23.37 54.27
C PRO A 189 7.20 -22.91 54.50
#